data_AF-A0AAW2U6K7-F1
#
_entry.id   AF-A0AAW2U6K7-F1
#
_cell.length_a   1.000
_cell.length_b   1.000
_cell.length_c   1.000
_cell.angle_alpha   90.00
_cell.angle_beta   90.00
_cell.angle_gamma   90.00
#
_symmetry.space_group_name_H-M   'P 1'
#
loop_
_entity.id
_entity.type
_entity.pdbx_description
1 polymer ?
#
loop_
_entity_poly.entity_id
_entity_poly.type
_entity_poly.pdbx_seq_one_letter_code
_entity_poly.pdbx_strand_id
1 'polypeptide(L)'
;MKDDEPLKKYLQRFNAATLEVPAATQEVKASAFSQGLLDGDFFKSLAKKPVAKFDALLARAAKYINMEEAQAAKKETKGEKRKEIKEETPSKKPPVDLRERKPPFQRVNVVYTP
;
A
#
# COMPACT_ATOMS: atom_id res chain seq x y z
N MET A 1 -0.69 20.11 -13.96
CA MET A 1 0.10 18.86 -14.00
C MET A 1 -0.17 18.16 -15.34
N LYS A 2 0.63 17.16 -15.75
CA LYS A 2 0.21 16.28 -16.86
C LYS A 2 -0.87 15.35 -16.31
N ASP A 3 -1.95 15.12 -17.03
CA ASP A 3 -3.06 14.28 -16.59
C ASP A 3 -2.54 12.92 -16.11
N ASP A 4 -2.91 12.54 -14.89
CA ASP A 4 -2.54 11.28 -14.22
C ASP A 4 -1.04 11.07 -13.90
N GLU A 5 -0.23 12.14 -13.84
CA GLU A 5 1.17 11.98 -13.43
C GLU A 5 1.30 11.55 -11.95
N PRO A 6 2.06 10.47 -11.63
CA PRO A 6 2.35 10.08 -10.27
C PRO A 6 3.09 11.18 -9.49
N LEU A 7 2.81 11.31 -8.19
CA LEU A 7 3.43 12.33 -7.33
C LEU A 7 4.97 12.33 -7.40
N LYS A 8 5.58 11.14 -7.55
CA LYS A 8 7.03 10.97 -7.73
C LYS A 8 7.57 11.69 -8.96
N LYS A 9 6.88 11.59 -10.10
CA LYS A 9 7.28 12.22 -11.36
C LYS A 9 7.11 13.73 -11.28
N TYR A 10 6.00 14.20 -10.70
CA TYR A 10 5.81 15.62 -10.42
C TYR A 10 6.94 16.19 -9.55
N LEU A 11 7.27 15.51 -8.45
CA LEU A 11 8.31 15.93 -7.52
C LEU A 11 9.68 16.04 -8.21
N GLN A 12 10.02 15.13 -9.12
CA GLN A 12 11.25 15.20 -9.91
C GLN A 12 11.30 16.46 -10.79
N ARG A 13 10.20 16.78 -11.50
CA ARG A 13 10.12 17.97 -12.34
C ARG A 13 10.16 19.25 -11.51
N PHE A 14 9.47 19.26 -10.38
CA PHE A 14 9.47 20.37 -9.45
C PHE A 14 10.87 20.65 -8.92
N ASN A 15 11.60 19.61 -8.48
CA ASN A 15 12.96 19.75 -8.00
C ASN A 15 13.90 20.29 -9.08
N ALA A 16 13.80 19.81 -10.32
CA ALA A 16 14.58 20.34 -11.44
C ALA A 16 14.31 21.84 -11.68
N ALA A 17 13.04 22.25 -11.72
CA ALA A 17 12.67 23.67 -11.87
C ALA A 17 13.13 24.53 -10.67
N THR A 18 13.20 23.95 -9.47
CA THR A 18 13.65 24.66 -8.27
C THR A 18 15.15 24.98 -8.32
N LEU A 19 15.94 24.18 -9.04
CA LEU A 19 17.37 24.44 -9.26
C LEU A 19 17.60 25.62 -10.22
N GLU A 20 16.67 25.87 -11.14
CA GLU A 20 16.74 26.99 -12.07
C GLU A 20 16.40 28.33 -11.39
N VAL A 21 15.63 28.29 -10.30
CA VAL A 21 15.19 29.48 -9.54
C VAL A 21 15.64 29.41 -8.07
N PRO A 22 16.96 29.46 -7.80
CA PRO A 22 17.48 29.31 -6.43
C PRO A 22 17.06 30.46 -5.51
N ALA A 23 16.84 31.66 -6.06
CA ALA A 23 16.47 32.87 -5.32
C ALA A 23 15.02 32.88 -4.78
N ALA A 24 14.17 31.93 -5.18
CA ALA A 24 12.80 31.87 -4.67
C ALA A 24 12.77 31.49 -3.17
N THR A 25 11.94 32.18 -2.40
CA THR A 25 11.78 31.91 -0.96
C THR A 25 11.09 30.56 -0.73
N GLN A 26 11.23 30.01 0.49
CA GLN A 26 10.56 28.77 0.85
C GLN A 26 9.03 28.86 0.74
N GLU A 27 8.42 30.02 1.05
CA GLU A 27 6.97 30.17 0.92
C GLU A 27 6.53 30.14 -0.55
N VAL A 28 7.27 30.81 -1.44
CA VAL A 28 6.99 30.81 -2.87
C VAL A 28 7.10 29.39 -3.43
N LYS A 29 8.13 28.64 -3.03
CA LYS A 29 8.30 27.22 -3.42
C LYS A 29 7.16 26.34 -2.89
N ALA A 30 6.76 26.52 -1.63
CA ALA A 30 5.64 25.75 -1.05
C ALA A 30 4.29 26.05 -1.72
N SER A 31 4.05 27.32 -2.06
CA SER A 31 2.84 27.75 -2.76
C SER A 31 2.81 27.19 -4.19
N ALA A 32 3.90 27.37 -4.95
CA ALA A 32 4.03 26.83 -6.31
C ALA A 32 3.91 25.30 -6.34
N PHE A 33 4.48 24.61 -5.35
CA PHE A 33 4.33 23.17 -5.21
C PHE A 33 2.86 22.79 -5.03
N SER A 34 2.16 23.44 -4.10
CA SER A 34 0.75 23.11 -3.81
C SER A 34 -0.18 23.42 -4.98
N GLN A 35 0.08 24.50 -5.72
CA GLN A 35 -0.67 24.88 -6.93
C GLN A 35 -0.42 23.95 -8.12
N GLY A 36 0.76 23.31 -8.18
CA GLY A 36 1.11 22.41 -9.27
C GLY A 36 0.57 20.98 -9.10
N LEU A 37 0.03 20.64 -7.93
CA LEU A 37 -0.53 19.32 -7.64
C LEU A 37 -1.85 19.07 -8.38
N LEU A 38 -2.10 17.81 -8.74
CA LEU A 38 -3.43 17.34 -9.12
C LEU A 38 -4.32 17.22 -7.88
N ASP A 39 -5.64 17.28 -8.06
CA ASP A 39 -6.68 17.06 -7.04
C ASP A 39 -6.77 15.59 -6.54
N GLY A 40 -5.62 14.96 -6.35
CA GLY A 40 -5.48 13.60 -5.85
C GLY A 40 -5.46 13.52 -4.32
N ASP A 41 -5.28 12.30 -3.81
CA ASP A 41 -5.31 12.02 -2.37
C ASP A 41 -4.21 12.74 -1.60
N PHE A 42 -3.06 12.97 -2.22
CA PHE A 42 -2.00 13.75 -1.61
C PHE A 42 -2.42 15.22 -1.39
N PHE A 43 -3.01 15.88 -2.40
CA PHE A 43 -3.52 17.25 -2.29
C PHE A 43 -4.62 17.35 -1.21
N LYS A 44 -5.58 16.41 -1.22
CA LYS A 44 -6.61 16.31 -0.16
C LYS A 44 -5.98 16.15 1.24
N SER A 45 -4.87 15.42 1.36
CA SER A 45 -4.16 15.27 2.62
C SER A 45 -3.55 16.60 3.12
N LEU A 46 -3.07 17.44 2.21
CA LEU A 46 -2.54 18.77 2.52
C LEU A 46 -3.66 19.72 2.93
N ALA A 47 -4.80 19.68 2.24
CA ALA A 47 -5.98 20.47 2.63
C ALA A 47 -6.46 20.14 4.05
N LYS A 48 -6.47 18.85 4.42
CA LYS A 48 -6.83 18.42 5.79
C LYS A 48 -5.83 18.83 6.85
N LYS A 49 -4.54 18.87 6.51
CA LYS A 49 -3.45 19.23 7.43
C LYS A 49 -2.46 20.11 6.68
N PRO A 50 -2.62 21.43 6.71
CA PRO A 50 -1.75 22.33 5.98
C PRO A 50 -0.32 22.26 6.51
N VAL A 51 0.64 22.45 5.62
CA VAL A 51 2.08 22.45 5.95
C VAL A 51 2.67 23.76 5.44
N ALA A 52 3.16 24.60 6.36
CA ALA A 52 3.69 25.92 6.02
C ALA A 52 5.14 25.89 5.52
N LYS A 53 5.95 24.92 5.98
CA LYS A 53 7.37 24.82 5.63
C LYS A 53 7.59 23.94 4.41
N PHE A 54 8.36 24.44 3.44
CA PHE A 54 8.67 23.71 2.21
C PHE A 54 9.36 22.36 2.48
N ASP A 55 10.34 22.31 3.39
CA ASP A 55 11.04 21.05 3.71
C ASP A 55 10.11 19.99 4.31
N ALA A 56 9.16 20.42 5.15
CA ALA A 56 8.16 19.53 5.72
C ALA A 56 7.16 19.03 4.66
N LEU A 57 6.87 19.85 3.65
CA LEU A 57 6.04 19.48 2.51
C LEU A 57 6.71 18.40 1.66
N LEU A 58 8.00 18.57 1.35
CA LEU A 58 8.82 17.57 0.64
C LEU A 58 8.91 16.26 1.43
N ALA A 59 9.18 16.34 2.74
CA ALA A 59 9.24 15.14 3.59
C ALA A 59 7.91 14.37 3.59
N ARG A 60 6.78 15.08 3.57
CA ARG A 60 5.46 14.46 3.50
C ARG A 60 5.18 13.83 2.14
N ALA A 61 5.59 14.49 1.05
CA ALA A 61 5.50 13.93 -0.30
C ALA A 61 6.31 12.63 -0.42
N ALA A 62 7.55 12.62 0.07
CA ALA A 62 8.40 11.43 0.08
C ALA A 62 7.75 10.26 0.85
N LYS A 63 7.18 10.52 2.03
CA LYS A 63 6.45 9.50 2.80
C LYS A 63 5.25 8.95 2.04
N TYR A 64 4.50 9.81 1.35
CA TYR A 64 3.35 9.40 0.55
C TYR A 64 3.77 8.50 -0.62
N ILE A 65 4.83 8.87 -1.35
CA ILE A 65 5.40 8.07 -2.44
C ILE A 65 5.80 6.69 -1.92
N ASN A 66 6.56 6.62 -0.82
CA ASN A 66 6.99 5.34 -0.26
C ASN A 66 5.80 4.45 0.15
N MET A 67 4.73 5.05 0.69
CA MET A 67 3.51 4.32 1.02
C MET A 67 2.81 3.78 -0.23
N GLU A 68 2.68 4.60 -1.29
CA GLU A 68 2.08 4.21 -2.57
C GLU A 68 2.87 3.07 -3.24
N GLU A 69 4.20 3.18 -3.28
CA GLU A 69 5.10 2.15 -3.80
C GLU A 69 5.01 0.84 -2.97
N ALA A 70 4.97 0.93 -1.64
CA ALA A 70 4.80 -0.24 -0.78
C ALA A 70 3.43 -0.92 -0.96
N GLN A 71 2.37 -0.16 -1.24
CA GLN A 71 1.06 -0.71 -1.58
C GLN A 71 1.06 -1.39 -2.95
N ALA A 72 1.75 -0.83 -3.94
CA ALA A 72 1.90 -1.44 -5.26
C ALA A 72 2.66 -2.78 -5.17
N ALA A 73 3.80 -2.82 -4.48
CA ALA A 73 4.58 -4.05 -4.30
C ALA A 73 3.80 -5.17 -3.59
N LYS A 74 2.94 -4.83 -2.61
CA LYS A 74 2.04 -5.79 -1.95
C LYS A 74 0.96 -6.36 -2.89
N LYS A 75 0.51 -5.58 -3.89
CA LYS A 75 -0.45 -6.06 -4.89
C LYS A 75 0.22 -7.00 -5.88
N GLU A 76 1.44 -6.72 -6.30
CA GLU A 76 2.23 -7.57 -7.21
C GLU A 76 2.54 -8.93 -6.59
N THR A 77 3.03 -8.96 -5.34
CA THR A 77 3.30 -10.21 -4.60
C THR A 77 2.04 -11.06 -4.34
N LYS A 78 0.85 -10.45 -4.29
CA LYS A 78 -0.44 -11.16 -4.21
C LYS A 78 -0.96 -11.60 -5.58
N GLY A 79 -0.54 -10.92 -6.66
CA GLY A 79 -0.83 -11.28 -8.04
C GLY A 79 -0.08 -12.53 -8.52
N GLU A 80 1.17 -12.70 -8.08
CA GLU A 80 1.96 -13.93 -8.35
C GLU A 80 1.37 -15.17 -7.68
N LYS A 81 0.77 -15.05 -6.49
CA LYS A 81 0.06 -16.18 -5.84
C LYS A 81 -1.31 -16.49 -6.44
N ARG A 82 -1.83 -15.69 -7.38
CA ARG A 82 -3.15 -15.90 -8.00
C ARG A 82 -3.10 -16.48 -9.41
N LYS A 83 -1.92 -16.64 -10.03
CA LYS A 83 -1.79 -17.28 -11.35
C LYS A 83 -1.69 -18.81 -11.30
N GLU A 84 -1.63 -19.44 -10.12
CA GLU A 84 -1.53 -20.91 -9.99
C GLU A 84 -2.78 -21.60 -9.44
N ILE A 85 -3.89 -20.89 -9.21
CA ILE A 85 -5.14 -21.52 -8.74
C ILE A 85 -6.36 -20.94 -9.46
N LYS A 86 -6.51 -21.24 -10.76
CA LYS A 86 -7.80 -21.14 -11.46
C LYS A 86 -7.84 -21.85 -12.83
N GLU A 87 -7.88 -23.17 -12.81
CA GLU A 87 -8.68 -24.06 -13.68
C GLU A 87 -8.97 -25.29 -12.79
N GLU A 88 -10.16 -25.84 -12.57
CA GLU A 88 -11.49 -25.73 -13.15
C GLU A 88 -12.45 -26.44 -12.15
N THR A 89 -13.71 -26.03 -12.03
CA THR A 89 -14.83 -26.83 -11.47
C THR A 89 -16.04 -26.58 -12.41
N PRO A 90 -17.20 -27.31 -12.43
CA PRO A 90 -17.74 -28.35 -11.50
C PRO A 90 -18.68 -29.45 -12.13
N SER A 91 -19.09 -30.52 -11.39
CA SER A 91 -20.48 -31.06 -11.47
C SER A 91 -20.92 -32.05 -10.37
N LYS A 92 -21.86 -31.56 -9.53
CA LYS A 92 -23.06 -32.13 -8.86
C LYS A 92 -23.16 -33.63 -8.45
N LYS A 93 -23.01 -34.03 -7.16
CA LYS A 93 -23.96 -34.21 -5.97
C LYS A 93 -24.47 -35.70 -5.75
N PRO A 94 -25.10 -36.10 -4.59
CA PRO A 94 -24.52 -36.89 -3.47
C PRO A 94 -25.43 -38.14 -3.09
N PRO A 95 -25.40 -38.87 -1.93
CA PRO A 95 -25.55 -38.38 -0.54
C PRO A 95 -24.72 -39.11 0.56
N VAL A 96 -24.73 -38.46 1.73
CA VAL A 96 -24.30 -38.88 3.08
C VAL A 96 -24.77 -40.28 3.52
N ASP A 97 -23.88 -41.06 4.15
CA ASP A 97 -24.26 -42.05 5.17
C ASP A 97 -23.44 -41.81 6.46
N LEU A 98 -24.19 -41.78 7.55
CA LEU A 98 -23.85 -41.39 8.91
C LEU A 98 -23.56 -42.67 9.71
N ARG A 99 -22.31 -43.14 9.72
CA ARG A 99 -21.85 -44.20 10.64
C ARG A 99 -20.34 -44.02 10.87
N GLU A 100 -19.74 -43.96 12.05
CA GLU A 100 -20.16 -43.94 13.44
C GLU A 100 -18.91 -43.48 14.23
N ARG A 101 -19.11 -42.61 15.24
CA ARG A 101 -18.39 -42.57 16.54
C ARG A 101 -16.89 -42.12 16.63
N LYS A 102 -16.74 -40.85 17.05
CA LYS A 102 -15.82 -40.21 18.06
C LYS A 102 -14.99 -41.12 19.04
N PRO A 103 -13.98 -40.60 19.79
CA PRO A 103 -12.64 -40.08 19.41
C PRO A 103 -11.54 -40.65 20.38
N PRO A 104 -10.55 -39.92 20.98
CA PRO A 104 -9.13 -39.98 20.65
C PRO A 104 -8.16 -40.37 21.81
N PHE A 105 -6.86 -40.49 21.50
CA PHE A 105 -5.68 -40.51 22.40
C PHE A 105 -5.56 -41.65 23.44
N GLN A 106 -4.57 -42.55 23.25
CA GLN A 106 -4.04 -43.40 24.31
C GLN A 106 -2.91 -42.67 25.05
N ARG A 107 -3.11 -42.44 26.36
CA ARG A 107 -2.05 -42.01 27.30
C ARG A 107 -1.57 -43.23 28.11
N VAL A 108 -0.25 -43.27 28.23
CA VAL A 108 0.66 -44.16 28.98
C VAL A 108 0.15 -44.70 30.34
N ASN A 109 0.41 -45.98 30.61
CA ASN A 109 0.34 -46.56 31.96
C ASN A 109 1.74 -46.62 32.57
N VAL A 110 1.94 -45.90 33.68
CA VAL A 110 3.04 -46.10 34.64
C VAL A 110 2.68 -47.28 35.53
N VAL A 111 3.59 -48.25 35.66
CA VAL A 111 3.45 -49.40 36.55
C VAL A 111 4.03 -49.02 37.92
N TYR A 112 3.26 -49.19 38.99
CA TYR A 112 3.80 -49.24 40.36
C TYR A 112 3.30 -50.54 41.00
N THR A 113 4.23 -51.46 41.26
CA THR A 113 4.02 -52.69 42.03
C THR A 113 4.38 -52.44 43.50
N PRO A 114 3.61 -52.99 44.45
CA PRO A 114 3.83 -52.80 45.89
C PRO A 114 5.11 -53.47 46.41
#